data_AF-A0A7S0Z145-F1
#
_entry.id   AF-A0A7S0Z145-F1
#
_cell.length_a   1.000
_cell.length_b   1.000
_cell.length_c   1.000
_cell.angle_alpha   90.00
_cell.angle_beta   90.00
_cell.angle_gamma   90.00
#
_symmetry.space_group_name_H-M   'P 1'
#
loop_
_entity.id
_entity.type
_entity.pdbx_description
1 polymer ?
#
loop_
_entity_poly.entity_id
_entity_poly.type
_entity_poly.pdbx_seq_one_letter_code
_entity_poly.pdbx_strand_id
1 'polypeptide(L)'
;IDTDVHAAQYAYAGTATDLPLMEWLQKHAFPCERRLSDPRIAQRVFSGVVDRLLRNGTTTALYFGTIHREACNVLARVCNREGQRAFVGKVCMDRHGADGYG
;
A
#
# COMPACT_ATOMS: atom_id res chain seq x y z
N ILE A 1 3.36 -14.48 10.29
CA ILE A 1 3.64 -13.05 10.54
C ILE A 1 4.39 -12.54 9.34
N ASP A 2 3.88 -11.51 8.70
CA ASP A 2 4.52 -10.86 7.56
C ASP A 2 5.11 -9.54 8.04
N THR A 3 6.42 -9.39 7.88
CA THR A 3 7.19 -8.31 8.51
C THR A 3 7.40 -7.11 7.58
N ASP A 4 7.04 -7.22 6.30
CA ASP A 4 7.22 -6.13 5.34
C ASP A 4 6.31 -6.27 4.12
N VAL A 5 5.25 -5.45 4.03
CA VAL A 5 4.32 -5.45 2.90
C VAL A 5 3.98 -4.04 2.47
N HIS A 6 4.15 -3.74 1.18
CA HIS A 6 3.63 -2.52 0.57
C HIS A 6 2.16 -2.70 0.17
N ALA A 7 1.24 -2.43 1.09
CA ALA A 7 -0.21 -2.55 0.85
C ALA A 7 -0.67 -1.70 -0.35
N ALA A 8 -0.04 -0.55 -0.55
CA ALA A 8 -0.36 0.39 -1.63
C ALA A 8 -0.01 -0.12 -3.03
N GLN A 9 0.85 -1.13 -3.13
CA GLN A 9 1.34 -1.67 -4.41
C GLN A 9 0.54 -2.90 -4.87
N TYR A 10 -0.42 -3.37 -4.06
CA TYR A 10 -1.20 -4.57 -4.35
C TYR A 10 -1.98 -4.51 -5.68
N ALA A 11 -2.41 -3.31 -6.10
CA ALA A 11 -3.23 -3.13 -7.31
C ALA A 11 -2.57 -3.62 -8.61
N TYR A 12 -1.25 -3.72 -8.63
CA TYR A 12 -0.47 -4.16 -9.79
C TYR A 12 0.51 -5.29 -9.45
N ALA A 13 0.35 -5.92 -8.28
CA ALA A 13 1.21 -7.00 -7.84
C ALA A 13 1.27 -8.13 -8.89
N GLY A 14 2.49 -8.57 -9.21
CA GLY A 14 2.75 -9.55 -10.27
C GLY A 14 2.85 -8.97 -11.69
N THR A 15 2.84 -7.64 -11.84
CA THR A 15 3.07 -6.94 -13.11
C THR A 15 4.23 -5.95 -12.99
N ALA A 16 4.69 -5.40 -14.11
CA ALA A 16 5.71 -4.34 -14.16
C ALA A 16 6.99 -4.69 -13.37
N THR A 17 7.60 -5.84 -13.66
CA THR A 17 8.81 -6.36 -12.97
C THR A 17 10.05 -6.36 -13.87
N ASP A 18 10.02 -5.58 -14.94
CA ASP A 18 11.00 -5.57 -16.03
C ASP A 18 12.03 -4.45 -15.90
N LEU A 19 11.96 -3.63 -14.85
CA LEU A 19 12.82 -2.45 -14.65
C LEU A 19 13.66 -2.52 -13.38
N PRO A 20 14.85 -1.87 -13.37
CA PRO A 20 15.60 -1.63 -12.13
C PRO A 20 14.78 -0.84 -11.12
N LEU A 21 15.06 -1.03 -9.83
CA LEU A 21 14.28 -0.48 -8.72
C LEU A 21 13.98 1.03 -8.86
N MET A 22 14.99 1.85 -9.16
CA MET A 22 14.80 3.30 -9.21
C MET A 22 13.91 3.73 -10.38
N GLU A 23 14.04 3.07 -11.53
CA GLU A 23 13.17 3.32 -12.68
C GLU A 23 11.75 2.81 -12.44
N TRP A 24 11.64 1.64 -11.81
CA TRP A 24 10.37 1.04 -11.40
C TRP A 24 9.60 1.93 -10.43
N LEU A 25 10.28 2.53 -9.45
CA LEU A 25 9.67 3.45 -8.49
C LEU A 25 9.00 4.64 -9.21
N GLN A 26 9.73 5.25 -10.13
CA GLN A 26 9.26 6.42 -10.89
C GLN A 26 8.15 6.07 -11.88
N LYS A 27 8.29 4.95 -12.61
CA LYS A 27 7.37 4.58 -13.68
C LYS A 27 6.09 3.90 -13.17
N HIS A 28 6.17 3.18 -12.05
CA HIS A 28 5.08 2.34 -11.57
C HIS A 28 4.65 2.68 -10.15
N ALA A 29 5.55 2.57 -9.17
CA ALA A 29 5.15 2.66 -7.76
C ALA A 29 4.56 4.02 -7.39
N PHE A 30 5.28 5.12 -7.61
CA PHE A 30 4.81 6.46 -7.22
C PHE A 30 3.50 6.87 -7.93
N PRO A 31 3.35 6.68 -9.26
CA PRO A 31 2.08 6.95 -9.93
C PRO A 31 0.91 6.11 -9.38
N CYS A 32 1.13 4.84 -9.09
CA CYS A 32 0.09 3.96 -8.53
C CYS A 32 -0.31 4.38 -7.11
N GLU A 33 0.67 4.64 -6.24
CA GLU A 33 0.42 5.08 -4.87
C GLU A 33 -0.28 6.44 -4.81
N ARG A 34 0.02 7.37 -5.73
CA ARG A 34 -0.64 8.67 -5.84
C ARG A 34 -2.16 8.55 -6.03
N ARG A 35 -2.60 7.53 -6.79
CA ARG A 35 -4.03 7.29 -7.05
C ARG A 35 -4.81 6.90 -5.79
N LEU A 36 -4.12 6.44 -4.75
CA LEU A 36 -4.74 6.11 -3.46
C LEU A 36 -5.07 7.35 -2.61
N SER A 37 -4.74 8.56 -3.08
CA SER A 37 -5.29 9.79 -2.53
C SER A 37 -6.82 9.85 -2.62
N ASP A 38 -7.46 9.15 -3.57
CA ASP A 38 -8.91 8.91 -3.57
C ASP A 38 -9.24 7.77 -2.57
N PRO A 39 -9.98 8.06 -1.48
CA PRO A 39 -10.33 7.06 -0.46
C PRO A 39 -11.10 5.85 -1.01
N ARG A 40 -11.83 6.00 -2.12
CA ARG A 40 -12.59 4.90 -2.74
C ARG A 40 -11.66 3.91 -3.43
N ILE A 41 -10.59 4.40 -4.06
CA ILE A 41 -9.56 3.54 -4.65
C ILE A 41 -8.77 2.86 -3.52
N ALA A 42 -8.37 3.61 -2.49
CA ALA A 42 -7.72 3.07 -1.30
C ALA A 42 -8.55 1.96 -0.64
N GLN A 43 -9.85 2.16 -0.43
CA GLN A 43 -10.74 1.17 0.17
C GLN A 43 -10.75 -0.14 -0.64
N ARG A 44 -10.83 -0.05 -1.97
CA ARG A 44 -10.84 -1.23 -2.84
C ARG A 44 -9.52 -2.00 -2.77
N VAL A 45 -8.39 -1.30 -2.88
CA VAL A 45 -7.06 -1.91 -2.89
C VAL A 45 -6.74 -2.53 -1.53
N PHE A 46 -6.97 -1.78 -0.44
CA PHE A 46 -6.66 -2.25 0.91
C PHE A 46 -7.58 -3.37 1.38
N SER A 47 -8.87 -3.36 1.05
CA SER A 47 -9.74 -4.52 1.30
C SER A 47 -9.22 -5.76 0.57
N GLY A 48 -8.75 -5.62 -0.67
CA GLY A 48 -8.25 -6.73 -1.46
C GLY A 48 -6.97 -7.36 -0.89
N VAL A 49 -5.99 -6.55 -0.46
CA VAL A 49 -4.73 -7.08 0.09
C VAL A 49 -4.93 -7.72 1.45
N VAL A 50 -5.76 -7.14 2.32
CA VAL A 50 -6.03 -7.68 3.67
C VAL A 50 -6.78 -9.01 3.59
N ASP A 51 -7.85 -9.10 2.78
CA ASP A 51 -8.58 -10.36 2.54
C ASP A 51 -7.65 -11.42 1.96
N ARG A 52 -6.84 -11.06 0.96
CA ARG A 52 -5.88 -11.99 0.35
C ARG A 52 -4.88 -12.52 1.38
N LEU A 53 -4.27 -11.65 2.17
CA LEU A 53 -3.26 -12.05 3.16
C LEU A 53 -3.85 -12.93 4.26
N LEU A 54 -5.05 -12.61 4.77
CA LEU A 54 -5.76 -13.45 5.73
C LEU A 54 -6.04 -14.85 5.15
N ARG A 55 -6.54 -14.94 3.91
CA ARG A 55 -6.79 -16.21 3.22
C ARG A 55 -5.53 -17.04 2.99
N ASN A 56 -4.35 -16.41 2.97
CA ASN A 56 -3.06 -17.06 2.84
C ASN A 56 -2.35 -17.28 4.19
N GLY A 57 -3.06 -17.09 5.31
CA GLY A 57 -2.55 -17.39 6.66
C GLY A 57 -1.71 -16.29 7.30
N THR A 58 -1.59 -15.11 6.67
CA THR A 58 -0.94 -13.95 7.28
C THR A 58 -1.88 -13.28 8.27
N THR A 59 -1.76 -13.70 9.53
CA THR A 59 -2.57 -13.20 10.66
C THR A 59 -2.06 -11.89 11.28
N THR A 60 -0.77 -11.59 11.09
CA THR A 60 -0.14 -10.32 11.49
C THR A 60 0.69 -9.75 10.34
N ALA A 61 0.53 -8.47 10.00
CA ALA A 61 1.28 -7.80 8.93
C ALA A 61 1.84 -6.43 9.35
N LEU A 62 3.03 -6.08 8.87
CA LEU A 62 3.56 -4.71 8.90
C LEU A 62 3.38 -4.09 7.51
N TYR A 63 2.54 -3.06 7.43
CA TYR A 63 2.18 -2.42 6.17
C TYR A 63 2.84 -1.06 5.98
N PHE A 64 3.40 -0.87 4.79
CA PHE A 64 3.63 0.43 4.18
C PHE A 64 2.36 0.86 3.43
N GLY A 65 1.75 1.96 3.88
CA GLY A 65 0.63 2.61 3.22
C GLY A 65 1.11 3.52 2.09
N THR A 66 0.77 4.82 2.17
CA THR A 66 1.32 5.86 1.28
C THR A 66 1.70 7.08 2.11
N ILE A 67 2.08 8.18 1.47
CA ILE A 67 2.24 9.47 2.17
C ILE A 67 0.91 10.08 2.64
N HIS A 68 -0.21 9.69 2.02
CA HIS A 68 -1.52 10.27 2.26
C HIS A 68 -2.10 9.73 3.57
N ARG A 69 -2.37 10.65 4.51
CA ARG A 69 -2.91 10.31 5.83
C ARG A 69 -4.25 9.58 5.73
N GLU A 70 -5.17 10.04 4.89
CA GLU A 70 -6.50 9.42 4.83
C GLU A 70 -6.46 8.02 4.22
N ALA A 71 -5.61 7.77 3.23
CA ALA A 71 -5.40 6.41 2.72
C ALA A 71 -4.92 5.46 3.83
N CYS A 72 -3.97 5.90 4.66
CA CYS A 72 -3.47 5.09 5.77
C CYS A 72 -4.56 4.85 6.84
N ASN A 73 -5.42 5.84 7.11
CA ASN A 73 -6.59 5.65 7.97
C ASN A 73 -7.55 4.60 7.39
N VAL A 74 -7.77 4.59 6.07
CA VAL A 74 -8.60 3.56 5.41
C VAL A 74 -7.99 2.18 5.61
N LEU A 75 -6.68 2.01 5.42
CA LEU A 75 -6.01 0.73 5.66
C LEU A 75 -6.17 0.27 7.12
N ALA A 76 -5.96 1.16 8.09
CA ALA A 76 -6.18 0.84 9.51
C ALA A 76 -7.62 0.41 9.80
N ARG A 77 -8.62 1.10 9.25
CA ARG A 77 -10.03 0.74 9.38
C ARG A 77 -10.34 -0.62 8.74
N VAL A 78 -9.75 -0.93 7.59
CA VAL A 78 -9.87 -2.25 6.94
C VAL A 78 -9.31 -3.34 7.83
N CYS A 79 -8.06 -3.22 8.30
CA CYS A 79 -7.44 -4.21 9.18
C CYS A 79 -8.29 -4.46 10.43
N ASN A 80 -8.80 -3.38 11.05
CA ASN A 80 -9.68 -3.48 12.22
C ASN A 80 -10.98 -4.21 11.91
N ARG A 81 -11.62 -3.90 10.77
CA ARG A 81 -12.88 -4.54 10.35
C ARG A 81 -12.69 -6.02 10.02
N GLU A 82 -11.62 -6.38 9.32
CA GLU A 82 -11.33 -7.77 8.93
C GLU A 82 -10.67 -8.59 10.06
N GLY A 83 -10.33 -7.95 11.19
CA GLY A 83 -9.71 -8.60 12.34
C GLY A 83 -8.24 -8.99 12.15
N GLN A 84 -7.54 -8.42 11.16
CA GLN A 84 -6.11 -8.65 10.97
C GLN A 84 -5.31 -7.83 11.97
N ARG A 85 -4.38 -8.48 12.69
CA ARG A 85 -3.41 -7.76 13.54
C ARG A 85 -2.44 -7.03 12.61
N ALA A 86 -2.28 -5.72 12.75
CA ALA A 86 -1.43 -4.99 11.81
C ALA A 86 -0.73 -3.77 12.42
N PHE A 87 0.45 -3.49 11.91
CA PHE A 87 1.09 -2.17 12.01
C PHE A 87 0.86 -1.43 10.69
N VAL A 88 0.34 -0.21 10.76
CA VAL A 88 0.04 0.61 9.57
C VAL A 88 0.91 1.86 9.58
N GLY A 89 1.91 1.88 8.69
CA GLY A 89 2.84 2.99 8.56
C GLY A 89 2.42 3.97 7.47
N LYS A 90 2.20 5.24 7.84
CA LYS A 90 2.18 6.34 6.87
C LYS A 90 3.62 6.58 6.41
N VAL A 91 3.86 6.45 5.11
CA VAL A 91 5.18 6.72 4.53
C VAL A 91 5.51 8.20 4.69
N CYS A 92 6.77 8.52 4.98
CA CYS A 92 7.28 9.88 5.03
C CYS A 92 8.33 10.03 3.94
N MET A 93 8.09 10.95 3.01
CA MET A 93 8.96 11.20 1.88
C MET A 93 8.88 12.68 1.52
N ASP A 94 10.01 13.37 1.59
CA ASP A 94 10.18 14.80 1.34
C ASP A 94 11.27 15.09 0.30
N ARG A 95 11.96 14.05 -0.19
CA ARG A 95 13.04 14.12 -1.17
C ARG A 95 12.94 12.98 -2.17
N HIS A 96 13.36 13.24 -3.40
CA HIS A 96 13.48 12.25 -4.49
C HIS A 96 12.19 11.46 -4.81
N GLY A 97 11.02 11.98 -4.43
CA GLY A 97 9.72 11.49 -4.89
C GLY A 97 9.40 11.95 -6.32
N ALA A 98 8.39 11.34 -6.94
CA ALA A 98 7.90 11.81 -8.24
C ALA A 98 7.26 13.20 -8.15
N ASP A 99 7.36 13.99 -9.22
CA ASP A 99 6.73 15.30 -9.30
C ASP A 99 5.20 15.20 -9.11
N GLY A 100 4.68 16.01 -8.19
CA GLY A 100 3.26 16.02 -7.84
C GLY A 100 2.77 14.80 -7.07
N TYR A 101 3.67 13.98 -6.50
CA TYR A 101 3.29 12.86 -5.63
C TYR A 101 2.66 13.33 -4.30
N GLY A 102 3.02 14.54 -3.84
CA GLY A 102 2.54 15.20 -2.61
C GLY A 102 1.07 15.60 -2.61
#